data_AF-Q8CKF7-F1
#
_entry.id   AF-Q8CKF7-F1
#
_cell.length_a   1.000
_cell.length_b   1.000
_cell.length_c   1.000
_cell.angle_alpha   90.00
_cell.angle_beta   90.00
_cell.angle_gamma   90.00
#
_symmetry.space_group_name_H-M   'P 1'
#
loop_
_entity.id
_entity.type
_entity.pdbx_description
1 polymer ?
#
loop_
_entity_poly.entity_id
_entity_poly.type
_entity_poly.pdbx_seq_one_letter_code
_entity_poly.pdbx_strand_id
1 'polypeptide(L)'
;MTKDGFQKQFLARSGELKSLARPELVSYLAECHVEFILIHPFREGNGRLSRLLCDVLAVLAGKGLLDYSLWDEHKAFYFKAIQAGVSGNYSPMMRLVSDILPD
;
A
#
# COMPACT_ATOMS: atom_id res chain seq x y z
N MET A 1 -11.23 -8.41 0.96
CA MET A 1 -11.06 -9.12 -0.33
C MET A 1 -10.59 -10.58 -0.14
N THR A 2 -10.58 -11.45 -1.16
CA THR A 2 -9.94 -12.79 -1.12
C THR A 2 -8.51 -12.76 -1.67
N LYS A 3 -7.70 -13.82 -1.46
CA LYS A 3 -6.33 -13.90 -2.03
C LYS A 3 -6.32 -13.83 -3.56
N ASP A 4 -7.23 -14.56 -4.22
CA ASP A 4 -7.35 -14.52 -5.68
C ASP A 4 -7.83 -13.14 -6.17
N GLY A 5 -8.73 -12.50 -5.42
CA GLY A 5 -9.15 -11.12 -5.68
C GLY A 5 -7.96 -10.17 -5.60
N PHE A 6 -7.13 -10.29 -4.57
CA PHE A 6 -5.93 -9.47 -4.38
C PHE A 6 -4.96 -9.63 -5.54
N GLN A 7 -4.69 -10.86 -5.96
CA GLN A 7 -3.82 -11.13 -7.10
C GLN A 7 -4.33 -10.46 -8.38
N LYS A 8 -5.62 -10.60 -8.69
CA LYS A 8 -6.22 -10.04 -9.92
C LYS A 8 -6.26 -8.52 -9.89
N GLN A 9 -6.61 -7.93 -8.74
CA GLN A 9 -6.80 -6.49 -8.60
C GLN A 9 -5.48 -5.73 -8.56
N PHE A 10 -4.46 -6.28 -7.89
CA PHE A 10 -3.18 -5.60 -7.68
C PHE A 10 -2.06 -6.28 -8.47
N LEU A 11 -1.69 -7.51 -8.12
CA LEU A 11 -0.44 -8.10 -8.64
C LEU A 11 -0.43 -8.27 -10.17
N ALA A 12 -1.54 -8.67 -10.78
CA ALA A 12 -1.64 -8.86 -12.23
C ALA A 12 -1.53 -7.55 -13.03
N ARG A 13 -1.77 -6.40 -12.40
CA ARG A 13 -1.79 -5.08 -13.03
C ARG A 13 -0.51 -4.27 -12.80
N SER A 14 0.52 -4.89 -12.20
CA SER A 14 1.77 -4.19 -11.85
C SER A 14 2.51 -3.60 -13.05
N GLY A 15 2.27 -4.11 -14.27
CA GLY A 15 2.83 -3.57 -15.51
C GLY A 15 2.24 -2.22 -15.93
N GLU A 16 1.06 -1.84 -15.41
CA GLU A 16 0.37 -0.59 -15.73
C GLU A 16 0.84 0.59 -14.85
N LEU A 17 1.57 0.31 -13.77
CA LEU A 17 1.85 1.30 -12.71
C LEU A 17 2.69 2.49 -13.19
N LYS A 18 3.60 2.25 -14.14
CA LYS A 18 4.48 3.29 -14.68
C LYS A 18 3.71 4.38 -15.45
N SER A 19 2.51 4.07 -15.93
CA SER A 19 1.65 5.03 -16.63
C SER A 19 0.66 5.77 -15.72
N LEU A 20 0.56 5.41 -14.45
CA LEU A 20 -0.39 6.04 -13.53
C LEU A 20 0.06 7.45 -13.15
N ALA A 21 -0.88 8.39 -13.11
CA ALA A 21 -0.64 9.68 -12.50
C ALA A 21 -0.45 9.52 -10.98
N ARG A 22 0.26 10.48 -10.35
CA ARG A 22 0.56 10.42 -8.92
C ARG A 22 -0.66 10.13 -8.03
N PRO A 23 -1.82 10.78 -8.18
CA PRO A 23 -2.98 10.49 -7.33
C PRO A 23 -3.51 9.06 -7.49
N GLU A 24 -3.47 8.51 -8.70
CA GLU A 24 -3.90 7.14 -8.99
C GLU A 24 -2.93 6.12 -8.40
N LEU A 25 -1.62 6.39 -8.51
CA LEU A 25 -0.58 5.57 -7.91
C LEU A 25 -0.68 5.58 -6.38
N VAL A 26 -0.93 6.74 -5.76
CA VAL A 26 -1.15 6.85 -4.31
C VAL A 26 -2.35 6.04 -3.87
N SER A 27 -3.49 6.14 -4.58
CA SER A 27 -4.69 5.33 -4.29
C SER A 27 -4.37 3.84 -4.38
N TYR A 28 -3.74 3.45 -5.49
CA TYR A 28 -3.39 2.06 -5.76
C TYR A 28 -2.48 1.46 -4.68
N LEU A 29 -1.41 2.14 -4.31
CA LEU A 29 -0.46 1.68 -3.28
C LEU A 29 -1.14 1.62 -1.90
N ALA A 30 -1.96 2.60 -1.55
CA ALA A 30 -2.67 2.65 -0.27
C ALA A 30 -3.68 1.50 -0.14
N GLU A 31 -4.50 1.29 -1.17
CA GLU A 31 -5.48 0.19 -1.22
C GLU A 31 -4.79 -1.17 -1.16
N CYS A 32 -3.75 -1.36 -1.97
CA CYS A 32 -2.95 -2.59 -1.99
C CYS A 32 -2.37 -2.89 -0.60
N HIS A 33 -1.77 -1.90 0.05
CA HIS A 33 -1.14 -2.05 1.36
C HIS A 33 -2.16 -2.43 2.44
N VAL A 34 -3.29 -1.72 2.50
CA VAL A 34 -4.38 -2.02 3.44
C VAL A 34 -4.92 -3.41 3.20
N GLU A 35 -5.30 -3.73 1.97
CA GLU A 35 -5.93 -5.01 1.66
C GLU A 35 -4.98 -6.19 1.90
N PHE A 36 -3.69 -6.05 1.63
CA PHE A 36 -2.71 -7.11 1.95
C PHE A 36 -2.67 -7.38 3.46
N ILE A 37 -2.70 -6.33 4.28
CA ILE A 37 -2.75 -6.47 5.74
C ILE A 37 -4.05 -7.14 6.18
N LEU A 38 -5.20 -6.76 5.59
CA LEU A 38 -6.51 -7.29 5.96
C LEU A 38 -6.70 -8.77 5.55
N ILE A 39 -6.24 -9.17 4.36
CA ILE A 39 -6.33 -10.58 3.93
C ILE A 39 -5.35 -11.48 4.70
N HIS A 40 -4.33 -10.88 5.33
CA HIS A 40 -3.38 -11.52 6.24
C HIS A 40 -2.89 -12.91 5.76
N PRO A 41 -2.22 -12.98 4.59
CA PRO A 41 -2.09 -14.23 3.86
C PRO A 41 -1.09 -15.23 4.47
N PHE A 42 -0.21 -14.77 5.36
CA PHE A 42 0.83 -15.58 6.02
C PHE A 42 0.61 -15.67 7.53
N ARG A 43 1.21 -16.68 8.17
CA ARG A 43 1.17 -16.87 9.63
C ARG A 43 1.79 -15.70 10.39
N GLU A 44 2.92 -15.19 9.90
CA GLU A 44 3.68 -14.08 10.50
C GLU A 44 4.36 -13.24 9.41
N GLY A 45 4.75 -12.01 9.76
CA GLY A 45 5.55 -11.15 8.87
C GLY A 45 4.77 -10.29 7.87
N ASN A 46 3.43 -10.33 7.88
CA ASN A 46 2.57 -9.57 6.97
C ASN A 46 2.85 -8.05 7.01
N GLY A 47 3.17 -7.50 8.18
CA GLY A 47 3.57 -6.10 8.31
C GLY A 47 4.87 -5.74 7.57
N ARG A 48 5.86 -6.64 7.55
CA ARG A 48 7.11 -6.43 6.79
C ARG A 48 6.91 -6.68 5.30
N LEU A 49 6.16 -7.72 4.94
CA LEU A 49 5.90 -8.07 3.55
C LEU A 49 5.02 -7.05 2.83
N SER A 50 4.04 -6.43 3.51
CA SER A 50 3.24 -5.35 2.93
C SER A 50 4.09 -4.13 2.54
N ARG A 51 5.01 -3.72 3.42
CA ARG A 51 5.95 -2.62 3.14
C ARG A 51 6.88 -2.98 1.97
N LEU A 52 7.50 -4.16 2.02
CA LEU A 52 8.34 -4.64 0.91
C LEU A 52 7.57 -4.71 -0.42
N LEU A 53 6.32 -5.16 -0.41
CA LEU A 53 5.46 -5.16 -1.59
C LEU A 53 5.18 -3.74 -2.09
N CYS A 54 4.93 -2.80 -1.17
CA CYS A 54 4.72 -1.40 -1.50
C CYS A 54 5.97 -0.77 -2.16
N ASP A 55 7.18 -1.06 -1.64
CA ASP A 55 8.45 -0.67 -2.27
C ASP A 55 8.57 -1.24 -3.69
N VAL A 56 8.31 -2.53 -3.89
CA VAL A 56 8.38 -3.16 -5.21
C VAL A 56 7.42 -2.49 -6.19
N LEU A 57 6.19 -2.20 -5.78
CA LEU A 57 5.19 -1.56 -6.63
C LEU A 57 5.55 -0.11 -6.94
N ALA A 58 6.12 0.63 -5.98
CA ALA A 58 6.65 1.98 -6.21
C ALA A 58 7.79 1.97 -7.24
N VAL A 59 8.74 1.04 -7.12
CA VAL A 59 9.84 0.86 -8.09
C VAL A 59 9.31 0.50 -9.49
N LEU A 60 8.34 -0.41 -9.58
CA LEU A 60 7.69 -0.75 -10.85
C LEU A 60 6.96 0.44 -11.48
N ALA A 61 6.44 1.35 -10.67
CA ALA A 61 5.87 2.62 -11.11
C ALA A 61 6.92 3.66 -11.54
N GLY A 62 8.22 3.32 -11.49
CA GLY A 62 9.31 4.24 -11.81
C GLY A 62 9.65 5.22 -10.67
N LYS A 63 9.22 4.93 -9.45
CA LYS A 63 9.59 5.68 -8.24
C LYS A 63 10.76 5.03 -7.51
N GLY A 64 11.25 5.67 -6.45
CA GLY A 64 12.26 5.12 -5.55
C GLY A 64 11.67 4.25 -4.45
N LEU A 65 12.56 3.77 -3.56
CA LEU A 65 12.16 3.15 -2.29
C LEU A 65 11.45 4.18 -1.40
N LEU A 66 10.55 3.71 -0.55
CA LEU A 66 9.76 4.54 0.34
C LEU A 66 10.45 4.71 1.70
N ASP A 67 10.35 5.91 2.28
CA ASP A 67 10.82 6.17 3.65
C ASP A 67 9.68 5.99 4.66
N TYR A 68 9.73 4.90 5.42
CA TYR A 68 8.71 4.59 6.42
C TYR A 68 8.92 5.26 7.78
N SER A 69 9.97 6.07 7.95
CA SER A 69 10.29 6.72 9.24
C SER A 69 9.10 7.49 9.79
N LEU A 70 8.36 8.19 8.92
CA LEU A 70 7.14 8.93 9.29
C LEU A 70 6.02 8.01 9.81
N TRP A 71 5.86 6.83 9.21
CA TRP A 71 4.85 5.85 9.64
C TRP A 71 5.21 5.24 10.99
N ASP A 72 6.51 5.04 11.23
CA ASP A 72 7.01 4.49 12.47
C ASP A 72 6.93 5.51 13.61
N GLU A 73 7.23 6.79 13.34
CA GLU A 73 6.99 7.90 14.26
C GLU A 73 5.50 8.04 14.62
N HIS A 74 4.62 7.88 13.63
CA HIS A 74 3.16 8.01 13.80
C HIS A 74 2.43 6.67 13.78
N LYS A 75 3.00 5.66 14.46
CA LYS A 75 2.49 4.28 14.46
C LYS A 75 1.00 4.15 14.82
N ALA A 76 0.52 4.96 15.76
CA ALA A 76 -0.90 4.99 16.14
C ALA A 76 -1.81 5.44 14.99
N PHE A 77 -1.37 6.41 14.19
CA PHE A 77 -2.11 6.87 13.02
C PHE A 77 -2.07 5.82 11.90
N TYR A 78 -0.92 5.20 11.67
CA TYR A 78 -0.79 4.07 10.72
C TYR A 78 -1.78 2.93 11.02
N PHE A 79 -1.91 2.52 12.29
CA PHE A 79 -2.90 1.50 12.66
C PHE A 79 -4.33 1.96 12.45
N LYS A 80 -4.66 3.21 12.79
CA LYS A 80 -5.99 3.78 12.50
C LYS A 80 -6.29 3.82 11.01
N ALA A 81 -5.29 4.09 10.17
CA ALA A 81 -5.43 4.10 8.73
C ALA A 81 -5.77 2.71 8.17
N ILE A 82 -5.13 1.65 8.68
CA ILE A 82 -5.50 0.26 8.36
C ILE A 82 -6.93 -0.05 8.82
N GLN A 83 -7.28 0.34 10.06
CA GLN A 83 -8.61 0.08 10.61
C GLN A 83 -9.72 0.75 9.80
N ALA A 84 -9.51 1.98 9.33
CA ALA A 84 -10.45 2.68 8.45
C ALA A 84 -10.71 1.90 7.14
N GLY A 85 -9.69 1.21 6.64
CA GLY A 85 -9.75 0.32 5.49
C GLY A 85 -10.76 -0.81 5.59
N VAL A 86 -11.08 -1.28 6.80
CA VAL A 86 -12.12 -2.32 7.01
C VAL A 86 -13.48 -1.87 6.47
N SER A 87 -13.75 -0.55 6.50
CA SER A 87 -14.96 0.07 5.95
C SER A 87 -14.81 0.54 4.50
N GLY A 88 -13.70 0.21 3.83
CA GLY A 88 -13.35 0.68 2.48
C GLY A 88 -12.86 2.13 2.44
N ASN A 89 -12.59 2.76 3.58
CA ASN A 89 -12.05 4.12 3.62
C ASN A 89 -10.51 4.10 3.61
N TYR A 90 -9.92 4.25 2.44
CA TYR A 90 -8.46 4.27 2.25
C TYR A 90 -7.83 5.65 2.39
N SER A 91 -8.63 6.72 2.48
CA SER A 91 -8.15 8.11 2.52
C SER A 91 -7.04 8.36 3.55
N PRO A 92 -7.10 7.81 4.79
CA PRO A 92 -6.01 7.97 5.76
C PRO A 92 -4.70 7.32 5.31
N MET A 93 -4.76 6.16 4.64
CA MET A 93 -3.57 5.48 4.11
C MET A 93 -3.04 6.19 2.86
N MET A 94 -3.92 6.72 2.01
CA MET A 94 -3.52 7.54 0.86
C MET A 94 -2.69 8.75 1.29
N ARG A 95 -3.06 9.40 2.41
CA ARG A 95 -2.26 10.49 2.99
C ARG A 95 -0.85 10.02 3.36
N LEU A 96 -0.77 8.92 4.11
CA LEU A 96 0.50 8.32 4.52
C LEU A 96 1.40 7.92 3.34
N VAL A 97 0.81 7.37 2.27
CA VAL A 97 1.54 7.02 1.05
C VAL A 97 1.98 8.28 0.30
N SER A 98 1.10 9.27 0.17
CA SER A 98 1.42 10.54 -0.49
C SER A 98 2.59 11.28 0.18
N ASP A 99 2.70 11.20 1.50
CA ASP A 99 3.77 11.86 2.27
C ASP A 99 5.15 11.20 2.06
N ILE A 100 5.20 9.91 1.70
CA ILE A 100 6.46 9.15 1.57
C ILE A 100 6.81 8.77 0.13
N LEU A 101 5.88 8.95 -0.82
CA LEU A 101 6.08 8.59 -2.22
C LEU A 101 6.95 9.67 -2.90
N PRO A 102 8.11 9.31 -3.48
CA PRO A 102 8.96 10.27 -4.19
C PRO A 102 8.24 10.95 -5.35
N ASP A 103 8.68 12.15 -5.73
CA ASP A 103 8.13 12.92 -6.85
C ASP A 103 8.21 12.20 -8.20
#